data_AF-X1C1T3-F1
#
_entry.id   AF-X1C1T3-F1
#
_cell.length_a   1.000
_cell.length_b   1.000
_cell.length_c   1.000
_cell.angle_alpha   90.00
_cell.angle_beta   90.00
_cell.angle_gamma   90.00
#
_symmetry.space_group_name_H-M   'P 1'
#
loop_
_entity.id
_entity.type
_entity.pdbx_description
1 polymer ?
#
loop_
_entity_poly.entity_id
_entity_poly.type
_entity_poly.pdbx_seq_one_letter_code
_entity_poly.pdbx_strand_id
1 'polypeptide(L)'
;MPLKQIKTSYNAGKLSPYMDGRTDINKYYNGCSKLINATVLPHGGFTKRPGTEYIATAANKCKLFPFEFSVDDALVLEFSNLLLRFYKDQ
;
A
#
# COMPACT_ATOMS: atom_id res chain seq x y z
N MET A 1 -20.45 -2.81 -33.02
CA MET A 1 -19.26 -2.42 -32.23
C MET A 1 -19.71 -2.29 -30.77
N PRO A 2 -19.11 -3.01 -29.80
CA PRO A 2 -19.55 -2.90 -28.41
C PRO A 2 -19.24 -1.50 -27.85
N LEU A 3 -20.19 -0.93 -27.12
CA LEU A 3 -20.03 0.37 -26.45
C LEU A 3 -18.93 0.27 -25.39
N LYS A 4 -17.85 1.05 -25.55
CA LYS A 4 -16.78 1.15 -24.56
C LYS A 4 -17.27 2.05 -23.41
N GLN A 5 -17.65 1.45 -22.29
CA GLN A 5 -17.99 2.20 -21.08
C GLN A 5 -16.74 2.87 -20.51
N ILE A 6 -16.73 4.20 -20.45
CA ILE A 6 -15.65 4.96 -19.81
C ILE A 6 -15.91 4.99 -18.32
N LYS A 7 -14.99 4.43 -17.53
CA LYS A 7 -14.98 4.62 -16.07
C LYS A 7 -14.23 5.91 -15.74
N THR A 8 -14.90 6.82 -15.03
CA THR A 8 -14.38 8.14 -14.68
C THR A 8 -13.71 8.19 -13.32
N SER A 9 -13.99 7.21 -12.44
CA SER A 9 -13.50 7.19 -11.06
C SER A 9 -13.24 5.77 -10.55
N TYR A 10 -12.24 5.66 -9.67
CA TYR A 10 -11.85 4.48 -8.90
C TYR A 10 -11.83 4.74 -7.39
N ASN A 11 -12.51 5.80 -6.93
CA ASN A 11 -12.48 6.22 -5.52
C ASN A 11 -13.01 5.17 -4.53
N ALA A 12 -13.81 4.19 -4.97
CA ALA A 12 -14.32 3.12 -4.13
C ALA A 12 -13.31 1.98 -3.92
N GLY A 13 -12.18 2.02 -4.63
CA GLY A 13 -11.09 1.05 -4.50
C GLY A 13 -11.48 -0.38 -4.89
N LYS A 14 -10.85 -1.35 -4.21
CA LYS A 14 -11.13 -2.77 -4.44
C LYS A 14 -12.43 -3.15 -3.74
N LEU A 15 -13.40 -3.59 -4.52
CA LEU A 15 -14.65 -4.13 -3.99
C LEU A 15 -14.46 -5.60 -3.57
N SER A 16 -15.21 -6.00 -2.55
CA SER A 16 -15.27 -7.40 -2.13
C SER A 16 -15.92 -8.26 -3.22
N PRO A 17 -15.51 -9.52 -3.43
CA PRO A 17 -16.16 -10.41 -4.41
C PRO A 17 -17.67 -10.56 -4.20
N TYR A 18 -18.15 -10.43 -2.96
CA TYR A 18 -19.59 -10.45 -2.65
C TYR A 18 -20.37 -9.24 -3.22
N MET A 19 -19.66 -8.21 -3.67
CA MET A 19 -20.25 -7.00 -4.26
C MET A 19 -20.32 -7.06 -5.79
N ASP A 20 -19.77 -8.09 -6.45
CA ASP A 20 -19.71 -8.19 -7.92
C ASP A 20 -21.08 -8.23 -8.63
N GLY A 21 -22.18 -8.37 -7.88
CA GLY A 21 -23.55 -8.29 -8.39
C GLY A 21 -24.39 -7.12 -7.86
N ARG A 22 -23.84 -6.28 -6.98
CA ARG A 22 -24.60 -5.21 -6.29
C ARG A 22 -24.58 -3.90 -7.06
N THR A 23 -25.20 -3.91 -8.24
CA THR A 23 -25.33 -2.75 -9.14
C THR A 23 -26.21 -1.63 -8.57
N ASP A 24 -26.99 -1.93 -7.53
CA ASP A 24 -27.82 -0.98 -6.77
C ASP A 24 -26.98 -0.03 -5.91
N ILE A 25 -25.74 -0.41 -5.56
CA ILE A 25 -24.86 0.41 -4.74
C ILE A 25 -24.12 1.41 -5.63
N ASN A 26 -24.29 2.71 -5.38
CA ASN A 26 -23.61 3.77 -6.15
C ASN A 26 -22.08 3.61 -6.22
N LYS A 27 -21.45 3.06 -5.18
CA LYS A 27 -19.99 2.79 -5.16
C LYS A 27 -19.55 1.67 -6.10
N TYR A 28 -20.46 0.80 -6.55
CA TYR A 28 -20.16 -0.32 -7.44
C TYR A 28 -19.51 0.15 -8.76
N TYR A 29 -20.05 1.21 -9.34
CA TYR A 29 -19.56 1.77 -10.60
C TYR A 29 -18.16 2.41 -10.47
N ASN A 30 -17.85 2.95 -9.29
CA ASN A 30 -16.59 3.64 -8.99
C ASN A 30 -15.52 2.74 -8.37
N GLY A 31 -15.74 1.41 -8.37
CA GLY A 31 -14.81 0.43 -7.84
C GLY A 31 -14.22 -0.49 -8.90
N CYS A 32 -13.32 -1.36 -8.44
CA CYS A 32 -12.68 -2.40 -9.24
C CYS A 32 -12.66 -3.74 -8.49
N SER A 33 -12.66 -4.85 -9.22
CA SER A 33 -12.55 -6.20 -8.61
C SER A 33 -11.12 -6.47 -8.11
N LYS A 34 -10.11 -5.89 -8.76
CA LYS A 34 -8.70 -6.08 -8.42
C LYS A 34 -7.94 -4.75 -8.46
N LEU A 35 -7.21 -4.48 -7.37
CA LEU A 35 -6.31 -3.34 -7.23
C LEU A 35 -4.99 -3.87 -6.66
N ILE A 36 -3.86 -3.66 -7.35
CA ILE A 36 -2.54 -4.19 -6.95
C ILE A 36 -1.54 -3.05 -6.97
N ASN A 37 -0.76 -2.89 -5.90
CA ASN A 37 0.28 -1.87 -5.77
C ASN A 37 -0.18 -0.46 -6.16
N ALA A 38 -1.42 -0.11 -5.81
CA ALA A 38 -2.00 1.19 -6.08
C ALA A 38 -2.67 1.76 -4.83
N THR A 39 -2.65 3.09 -4.75
CA THR A 39 -3.33 3.88 -3.72
C THR A 39 -4.43 4.69 -4.40
N VAL A 40 -5.64 4.61 -3.87
CA VAL A 40 -6.80 5.30 -4.43
C VAL A 40 -6.76 6.77 -4.00
N LEU A 41 -6.98 7.68 -4.95
CA LEU A 41 -7.09 9.11 -4.66
C LEU A 41 -8.55 9.50 -4.39
N PRO A 42 -8.82 10.40 -3.44
CA PRO A 42 -10.16 10.94 -3.20
C PRO A 42 -10.78 11.58 -4.45
N HIS A 43 -9.94 12.15 -5.33
CA HIS A 43 -10.34 12.79 -6.58
C HIS A 43 -10.79 11.82 -7.69
N GLY A 44 -10.76 10.50 -7.45
CA GLY A 44 -11.24 9.48 -8.39
C GLY A 44 -10.15 8.78 -9.19
N GLY A 45 -8.91 9.26 -9.17
CA GLY A 45 -7.77 8.55 -9.74
C GLY A 45 -7.22 7.46 -8.81
N PHE A 46 -6.15 6.82 -9.26
CA PHE A 46 -5.27 6.01 -8.42
C PHE A 46 -3.83 6.32 -8.77
N THR A 47 -2.95 6.25 -7.79
CA THR A 47 -1.50 6.36 -7.95
C THR A 47 -0.85 5.02 -7.67
N LYS A 48 0.38 4.82 -8.13
CA LYS A 48 1.16 3.66 -7.69
C LYS A 48 1.49 3.81 -6.21
N ARG A 49 1.48 2.71 -5.46
CA ARG A 49 1.93 2.69 -4.06
C ARG A 49 3.38 3.23 -4.03
N PRO A 50 3.72 4.12 -3.07
CA PRO A 50 5.11 4.54 -2.88
C PRO A 50 6.04 3.32 -2.82
N GLY A 51 7.17 3.43 -3.50
CA GLY A 51 8.19 2.38 -3.52
C GLY A 51 8.87 2.23 -2.16
N THR A 52 9.78 1.28 -2.10
CA THR A 52 10.73 1.14 -0.99
C THR A 52 12.02 1.86 -1.35
N GLU A 53 12.60 2.59 -0.40
CA GLU A 53 13.95 3.13 -0.54
C GLU A 53 15.00 2.08 -0.16
N TYR A 54 16.15 2.10 -0.84
CA TYR A 54 17.29 1.29 -0.44
C TYR A 54 18.08 2.02 0.64
N ILE A 55 18.14 1.46 1.84
CA ILE A 55 18.89 2.04 2.97
C ILE A 55 20.25 1.35 3.12
N ALA A 56 20.26 0.01 3.20
CA ALA A 56 21.48 -0.77 3.38
C ALA A 56 21.28 -2.25 3.01
N THR A 57 22.40 -2.93 2.76
CA THR A 57 22.44 -4.39 2.64
C THR A 57 22.74 -5.01 4.01
N ALA A 58 21.97 -6.03 4.40
CA ALA A 58 22.17 -6.78 5.64
C ALA A 58 23.57 -7.41 5.66
N ALA A 59 24.28 -7.27 6.79
CA ALA A 59 25.65 -7.79 6.89
C ALA A 59 25.67 -9.33 7.01
N ASN A 60 24.65 -9.90 7.64
CA ASN A 60 24.48 -11.33 7.88
C ASN A 60 22.98 -11.65 7.90
N LYS A 61 22.61 -12.93 8.10
CA LYS A 61 21.21 -13.30 8.37
C LYS A 61 20.70 -12.51 9.58
N CYS A 62 19.78 -11.60 9.34
CA CYS A 62 19.26 -10.68 10.33
C CYS A 62 17.74 -10.80 10.49
N LYS A 63 17.23 -10.25 11.59
CA LYS A 63 15.80 -10.00 11.80
C LYS A 63 15.60 -8.52 12.06
N LEU A 64 14.60 -7.94 11.41
CA LEU A 64 14.19 -6.55 11.62
C LEU A 64 13.09 -6.49 12.68
N PHE A 65 13.22 -5.57 13.63
CA PHE A 65 12.20 -5.28 14.63
C PHE A 65 11.81 -3.80 14.58
N PRO A 66 10.51 -3.47 14.49
CA PRO A 66 10.05 -2.10 14.64
C PRO A 66 10.16 -1.67 16.11
N PHE A 67 10.69 -0.48 16.36
CA PHE A 67 10.74 0.14 17.67
C PHE A 67 10.28 1.58 17.59
N GLU A 68 9.26 1.93 18.37
CA GLU A 68 8.69 3.28 18.43
C GLU A 68 8.89 3.82 19.83
N PHE A 69 9.67 4.89 19.96
CA PHE A 69 9.89 5.55 21.25
C PHE A 69 8.87 6.67 21.49
N SER A 70 8.53 7.39 20.42
CA SER A 70 7.51 8.44 20.40
C SER A 70 6.87 8.51 19.01
N VAL A 71 5.82 9.33 18.85
CA VAL A 71 5.16 9.56 17.55
C VAL A 71 6.14 10.12 16.51
N ASP A 72 7.13 10.89 16.94
CA ASP A 72 8.12 11.54 16.07
C ASP A 72 9.39 10.68 15.91
N ASP A 73 9.62 9.71 16.79
CA ASP A 73 10.82 8.86 16.81
C ASP A 73 10.47 7.38 16.64
N ALA A 74 10.39 6.97 15.37
CA ALA A 74 10.33 5.57 14.97
C ALA A 74 11.69 5.08 14.44
N LEU A 75 12.08 3.89 14.85
CA LEU A 75 13.35 3.24 14.51
C LEU A 75 13.10 1.82 14.00
N VAL A 76 13.96 1.36 13.09
CA VAL A 76 14.04 -0.04 12.69
C VAL A 76 15.34 -0.64 13.21
N LEU A 77 15.23 -1.67 14.03
CA LEU A 77 16.35 -2.39 14.63
C LEU A 77 16.71 -3.62 13.79
N GLU A 78 17.93 -3.69 13.30
CA GLU A 78 18.47 -4.89 12.63
C GLU A 78 19.32 -5.70 13.61
N PHE A 79 18.80 -6.86 14.02
CA PHE A 79 19.52 -7.81 14.85
C PHE A 79 20.19 -8.86 13.97
N SER A 80 21.51 -8.97 14.08
CA SER A 80 22.32 -10.00 13.44
C SER A 80 23.32 -10.58 14.45
N ASN A 81 24.04 -11.65 14.08
CA ASN A 81 24.99 -12.29 14.99
C ASN A 81 26.09 -11.30 15.43
N LEU A 82 26.11 -10.96 16.72
CA LEU A 82 27.05 -10.02 17.34
C LEU A 82 27.01 -8.58 16.78
N LEU A 83 25.94 -8.21 16.07
CA LEU A 83 25.82 -6.87 15.48
C LEU A 83 24.36 -6.39 15.52
N LEU A 84 24.18 -5.18 16.03
CA LEU A 84 22.91 -4.47 16.11
C LEU A 84 23.04 -3.13 15.37
N ARG A 85 22.17 -2.87 14.40
CA ARG A 85 22.09 -1.59 13.68
C ARG A 85 20.75 -0.92 13.90
N PHE A 86 20.77 0.41 13.87
CA PHE A 86 19.61 1.27 14.06
C PHE A 86 19.41 2.09 12.78
N TYR A 87 18.21 2.01 12.21
CA TYR A 87 17.81 2.81 11.07
C TYR A 87 16.74 3.80 11.51
N LYS A 88 16.97 5.08 11.26
CA LYS A 88 16.03 6.17 11.50
C LYS A 88 15.71 6.83 10.15
N ASP A 89 14.44 7.12 9.92
CA ASP A 89 14.04 7.98 8.80
C ASP A 89 14.43 9.42 9.14
N GLN A 90 15.13 10.11 8.23
CA GLN A 90 15.71 11.43 8.50
C GLN A 90 14.68 12.55 8.35
#